data_AF-A0AAQ5ZBK4-F1
#
_entry.id   AF-A0AAQ5ZBK4-F1
#
_cell.length_a   1.000
_cell.length_b   1.000
_cell.length_c   1.000
_cell.angle_alpha   90.00
_cell.angle_beta   90.00
_cell.angle_gamma   90.00
#
_symmetry.space_group_name_H-M   'P 1'
#
loop_
_entity.id
_entity.type
_entity.pdbx_description
1 polymer ?
#
loop_
_entity_poly.entity_id
_entity_poly.type
_entity_poly.pdbx_seq_one_letter_code
_entity_poly.pdbx_strand_id
1 'polypeptide(L)'
;MSIHGSVRLFTSEHNSSELYEPKENQWKTSSRHVPFPGIELPMMMAKEKPPITVVGDVGGRIAIIVDDIIDDVEDFVAAAEILKERGAYKIYIMATHGLLSAEAPRLIEESAIDEVVVTNTVPHEVQKLQCPKIKTVDVSMILAEAIRRIHNGESMAYLFRNIAVDD
;
A
#
# COMPACT_ATOMS: atom_id res chain seq x y z
N MET A 1 -9.87 10.78 2.95
CA MET A 1 -9.69 10.31 1.56
C MET A 1 -9.09 8.92 1.70
N SER A 2 -9.93 7.90 1.86
CA SER A 2 -9.49 6.52 2.08
C SER A 2 -9.70 5.80 0.75
N ILE A 3 -8.59 5.61 0.03
CA ILE A 3 -8.55 4.98 -1.28
C ILE A 3 -8.53 3.46 -1.09
N HIS A 4 -9.26 2.77 -1.96
CA HIS A 4 -9.45 1.33 -1.92
C HIS A 4 -8.13 0.63 -2.30
N GLY A 5 -7.39 0.12 -1.31
CA GLY A 5 -6.24 -0.74 -1.54
C GLY A 5 -6.67 -2.05 -2.18
N SER A 6 -6.27 -2.28 -3.43
CA SER A 6 -6.40 -3.57 -4.11
C SER A 6 -5.14 -4.36 -3.74
N VAL A 7 -5.26 -5.25 -2.76
CA VAL A 7 -4.16 -6.16 -2.37
C VAL A 7 -3.86 -7.10 -3.53
N ARG A 8 -2.82 -6.81 -4.31
CA ARG A 8 -2.31 -7.71 -5.35
C ARG A 8 -1.19 -8.56 -4.79
N LEU A 9 -1.37 -9.88 -4.83
CA LEU A 9 -0.40 -10.86 -4.38
C LEU A 9 0.44 -11.33 -5.57
N PHE A 10 1.76 -11.15 -5.48
CA PHE A 10 2.70 -11.75 -6.42
C PHE A 10 3.43 -12.91 -5.73
N THR A 11 3.49 -14.08 -6.38
CA THR A 11 4.30 -15.23 -5.93
C THR A 11 5.48 -15.44 -6.87
N SER A 12 6.63 -15.80 -6.33
CA SER A 12 7.94 -15.76 -7.03
C SER A 12 8.15 -16.78 -8.15
N GLU A 13 7.19 -17.62 -8.52
CA GLU A 13 7.43 -18.69 -9.51
C GLU A 13 6.48 -18.78 -10.69
N HIS A 14 5.38 -18.05 -10.79
CA HIS A 14 4.54 -18.10 -12.00
C HIS A 14 4.07 -16.70 -12.40
N ASN A 15 4.38 -16.33 -13.65
CA ASN A 15 3.93 -15.11 -14.33
C ASN A 15 2.43 -15.21 -14.66
N SER A 16 1.59 -15.41 -13.65
CA SER A 16 0.14 -15.49 -13.75
C SER A 16 -0.44 -14.39 -12.87
N SER A 17 -0.73 -13.26 -13.49
CA SER A 17 -1.46 -12.14 -12.88
C SER A 17 -2.93 -12.52 -12.73
N GLU A 18 -3.43 -12.69 -11.51
CA GLU A 18 -4.87 -12.68 -11.25
C GLU A 18 -5.23 -11.48 -10.38
N LEU A 19 -6.13 -10.65 -10.92
CA LEU A 19 -6.54 -9.38 -10.37
C LEU A 19 -7.76 -9.58 -9.47
N TYR A 20 -7.72 -9.02 -8.27
CA TYR A 20 -8.92 -8.71 -7.51
C TYR A 20 -9.27 -7.23 -7.71
N GLU A 21 -10.35 -6.94 -8.43
CA GLU A 21 -10.92 -5.59 -8.55
C GLU A 21 -11.97 -5.36 -7.45
N PRO A 22 -11.73 -4.44 -6.50
CA PRO A 22 -12.77 -4.02 -5.56
C PRO A 22 -13.77 -3.13 -6.30
N LYS A 23 -15.08 -3.41 -6.15
CA LYS A 23 -16.14 -2.51 -6.65
C LYS A 23 -16.09 -1.17 -5.92
N GLU A 24 -16.02 -0.08 -6.70
CA GLU A 24 -16.09 1.33 -6.28
C GLU A 24 -17.06 1.56 -5.10
N ASN A 25 -16.58 2.15 -4.01
CA ASN A 25 -17.45 2.77 -3.02
C ASN A 25 -16.92 4.16 -2.59
N GLN A 26 -17.85 5.10 -2.48
CA GLN A 26 -17.64 6.54 -2.36
C GLN A 26 -17.04 6.99 -1.01
N TRP A 27 -16.25 8.06 -1.13
CA TRP A 27 -15.59 8.93 -0.15
C TRP A 27 -16.18 8.98 1.28
N LYS A 28 -15.35 8.67 2.30
CA LYS A 28 -15.62 9.01 3.72
C LYS A 28 -15.49 10.52 3.95
N THR A 29 -16.62 11.21 4.15
CA THR A 29 -16.64 12.55 4.77
C THR A 29 -16.70 12.41 6.28
N SER A 30 -15.66 12.88 6.98
CA SER A 30 -15.67 13.03 8.44
C SER A 30 -16.79 13.98 8.86
N SER A 31 -17.65 13.52 9.76
CA SER A 31 -18.80 14.25 10.31
C SER A 31 -18.38 15.58 10.92
N ARG A 32 -18.47 16.67 10.15
CA ARG A 32 -18.59 18.01 10.72
C ARG A 32 -20.06 18.22 11.05
N HIS A 33 -20.31 18.59 12.30
CA HIS A 33 -21.62 19.01 12.80
C HIS A 33 -22.26 20.00 11.80
N VAL A 34 -23.39 19.63 11.21
CA VAL A 34 -24.21 20.53 10.37
C VAL A 34 -25.22 21.23 11.29
N PRO A 35 -25.15 22.56 11.49
CA PRO A 35 -26.03 23.29 12.40
C PRO A 35 -27.30 23.73 11.67
N PHE A 36 -27.99 22.82 10.98
CA PHE A 36 -29.21 23.14 10.25
C PHE A 36 -30.32 22.14 10.62
N PRO A 37 -31.35 22.59 11.37
CA PRO A 37 -32.46 21.73 11.76
C PRO A 37 -33.38 21.51 10.56
N GLY A 38 -33.48 20.27 10.07
CA GLY A 38 -34.48 19.89 9.07
C GLY A 38 -34.04 18.94 7.96
N ILE A 39 -32.79 18.45 7.93
CA ILE A 39 -32.34 17.44 6.95
C ILE A 39 -31.97 16.16 7.71
N GLU A 40 -32.92 15.23 7.82
CA GLU A 40 -32.62 13.85 8.25
C GLU A 40 -32.01 13.11 7.05
N LEU A 41 -30.68 12.95 7.04
CA LEU A 41 -30.03 12.04 6.11
C LEU A 41 -30.31 10.60 6.56
N PRO A 42 -30.71 9.69 5.66
CA PRO A 42 -30.89 8.29 6.01
C PRO A 42 -29.61 7.74 6.64
N MET A 43 -29.72 7.12 7.84
CA MET A 43 -28.61 6.37 8.41
C MET A 43 -28.24 5.23 7.45
N MET A 44 -27.16 5.41 6.70
CA MET A 44 -26.57 4.35 5.89
C MET A 44 -26.09 3.25 6.83
N MET A 45 -26.67 2.06 6.72
CA MET A 45 -26.18 0.88 7.44
C MET A 45 -24.70 0.67 7.12
N ALA A 46 -23.90 0.46 8.16
CA ALA A 46 -22.49 0.12 8.00
C ALA A 46 -22.41 -1.19 7.20
N LYS A 47 -21.91 -1.10 5.97
CA LYS A 47 -21.69 -2.26 5.11
C LYS A 47 -20.49 -3.02 5.68
N GLU A 48 -20.72 -4.24 6.18
CA GLU A 48 -19.64 -5.12 6.64
C GLU A 48 -18.67 -5.35 5.46
N LYS A 49 -17.37 -5.11 5.70
CA LYS A 49 -16.33 -5.45 4.72
C LYS A 49 -16.30 -6.98 4.60
N PRO A 50 -16.41 -7.54 3.38
CA PRO A 50 -16.31 -8.98 3.21
C PRO A 50 -14.93 -9.47 3.68
N PRO A 51 -14.85 -10.68 4.26
CA PRO A 51 -13.58 -11.24 4.72
C PRO A 51 -12.59 -11.39 3.56
N ILE A 52 -11.31 -11.10 3.84
CA ILE A 52 -10.23 -11.23 2.87
C ILE A 52 -10.10 -12.71 2.49
N THR A 53 -10.10 -13.01 1.20
CA THR A 53 -9.87 -14.36 0.69
C THR A 53 -8.65 -14.35 -0.20
N VAL A 54 -7.70 -15.25 0.06
CA VAL A 54 -6.54 -15.45 -0.80
C VAL A 54 -6.93 -16.43 -1.90
N VAL A 55 -6.61 -16.09 -3.15
CA VAL A 55 -6.77 -16.94 -4.33
C VAL A 55 -5.37 -17.33 -4.82
N GLY A 56 -5.12 -18.62 -5.05
CA GLY A 56 -3.80 -19.16 -5.40
C GLY A 56 -3.06 -19.83 -4.23
N ASP A 57 -1.97 -20.52 -4.57
CA ASP A 57 -1.10 -21.23 -3.62
C ASP A 57 0.13 -20.37 -3.26
N VAL A 58 0.34 -20.21 -1.95
CA VAL A 58 1.44 -19.42 -1.37
C VAL A 58 2.35 -20.27 -0.49
N GLY A 59 2.09 -21.58 -0.37
CA GLY A 59 2.81 -22.48 0.52
C GLY A 59 4.30 -22.56 0.17
N GLY A 60 5.16 -22.26 1.14
CA GLY A 60 6.61 -22.25 1.00
C GLY A 60 7.17 -21.12 0.11
N ARG A 61 6.33 -20.17 -0.33
CA ARG A 61 6.73 -19.08 -1.24
C ARG A 61 6.85 -17.76 -0.51
N ILE A 62 7.57 -16.83 -1.12
CA ILE A 62 7.54 -15.42 -0.72
C ILE A 62 6.29 -14.78 -1.29
N ALA A 63 5.50 -14.11 -0.44
CA ALA A 63 4.35 -13.32 -0.83
C ALA A 63 4.69 -11.83 -0.81
N ILE A 64 4.40 -11.13 -1.90
CA ILE A 64 4.59 -9.69 -2.00
C ILE A 64 3.21 -9.05 -2.21
N ILE A 65 2.81 -8.17 -1.29
CA ILE A 65 1.62 -7.34 -1.38
C ILE A 65 2.03 -6.01 -2.00
N VAL A 66 1.39 -5.63 -3.10
CA VAL A 66 1.67 -4.37 -3.78
C VAL A 66 0.45 -3.46 -3.72
N ASP A 67 0.65 -2.21 -3.32
CA ASP A 67 -0.36 -1.15 -3.34
C ASP A 67 0.24 0.19 -3.78
N ASP A 68 -0.57 1.22 -4.01
CA ASP A 68 -0.07 2.55 -4.30
C ASP A 68 0.24 3.34 -3.02
N ILE A 69 -0.56 3.18 -1.97
CA ILE A 69 -0.45 3.92 -0.72
C ILE A 69 -0.62 2.98 0.48
N ILE A 70 0.16 3.22 1.52
CA ILE A 70 -0.03 2.62 2.83
C ILE A 70 -0.29 3.71 3.87
N ASP A 71 -1.48 3.68 4.48
CA ASP A 71 -1.92 4.63 5.52
C ASP A 71 -2.45 3.85 6.73
N ASP A 72 -3.67 3.32 6.61
CA ASP A 72 -4.24 2.34 7.54
C ASP A 72 -3.68 0.95 7.23
N VAL A 73 -3.14 0.25 8.24
CA VAL A 73 -2.45 -1.03 8.05
C VAL A 73 -3.26 -2.26 8.45
N GLU A 74 -4.46 -2.07 9.01
CA GLU A 74 -5.30 -3.17 9.52
C GLU A 74 -5.60 -4.23 8.45
N ASP A 75 -5.97 -3.78 7.25
CA ASP A 75 -6.28 -4.67 6.12
C ASP A 75 -5.02 -5.43 5.66
N PHE A 76 -3.84 -4.79 5.70
CA PHE A 76 -2.56 -5.41 5.34
C PHE A 76 -2.10 -6.44 6.36
N VAL A 77 -2.27 -6.15 7.66
CA VAL A 77 -1.97 -7.09 8.75
C VAL A 77 -2.88 -8.31 8.65
N ALA A 78 -4.18 -8.11 8.45
CA ALA A 78 -5.12 -9.22 8.26
C ALA A 78 -4.76 -10.09 7.04
N ALA A 79 -4.34 -9.47 5.93
CA ALA A 79 -3.85 -10.20 4.77
C ALA A 79 -2.56 -11.00 5.08
N ALA A 80 -1.62 -10.40 5.83
CA ALA A 80 -0.37 -11.06 6.22
C ALA A 80 -0.63 -12.30 7.08
N GLU A 81 -1.54 -12.23 8.06
CA GLU A 81 -1.89 -13.38 8.89
C GLU A 81 -2.46 -14.53 8.05
N ILE A 82 -3.37 -14.24 7.11
CA ILE A 82 -3.94 -15.27 6.22
C ILE A 82 -2.86 -15.90 5.33
N LEU A 83 -1.92 -15.10 4.81
CA LEU A 83 -0.80 -15.61 4.03
C LEU A 83 0.10 -16.51 4.87
N LYS A 84 0.34 -16.14 6.14
CA LYS A 84 1.14 -16.93 7.06
C LYS A 84 0.50 -18.25 7.40
N GLU A 85 -0.81 -18.26 7.68
CA GLU A 85 -1.61 -19.47 7.91
C GLU A 85 -1.59 -20.42 6.70
N ARG A 86 -1.54 -19.87 5.49
CA ARG A 86 -1.41 -20.64 4.25
C ARG A 86 0.03 -21.06 3.91
N GLY A 87 0.97 -20.82 4.81
CA GLY A 87 2.34 -21.31 4.70
C GLY A 87 3.28 -20.41 3.90
N ALA A 88 2.98 -19.12 3.73
CA ALA A 88 3.93 -18.18 3.14
C ALA A 88 5.23 -18.14 3.96
N TYR A 89 6.36 -18.27 3.27
CA TYR A 89 7.69 -18.27 3.87
C TYR A 89 8.04 -16.88 4.42
N LYS A 90 7.84 -15.85 3.60
CA LYS A 90 8.01 -14.43 3.94
C LYS A 90 6.94 -13.56 3.30
N ILE A 91 6.64 -12.44 3.93
CA ILE A 91 5.60 -11.50 3.53
C ILE A 91 6.19 -10.09 3.45
N TYR A 92 6.19 -9.53 2.25
CA TYR A 92 6.65 -8.18 1.97
C TYR A 92 5.48 -7.30 1.56
N ILE A 93 5.53 -6.02 1.92
CA ILE A 93 4.62 -5.00 1.39
C ILE A 93 5.44 -3.99 0.60
N MET A 94 4.96 -3.61 -0.58
CA MET A 94 5.52 -2.56 -1.40
C MET A 94 4.44 -1.52 -1.70
N ALA A 95 4.69 -0.26 -1.37
CA ALA A 95 3.81 0.83 -1.74
C ALA A 95 4.57 2.05 -2.23
N THR A 96 4.01 2.80 -3.17
CA THR A 96 4.63 4.05 -3.62
C THR A 96 4.61 5.10 -2.50
N HIS A 97 3.49 5.31 -1.82
CA HIS A 97 3.34 6.38 -0.83
C HIS A 97 3.19 5.81 0.59
N GLY A 98 4.17 6.04 1.46
CA GLY A 98 4.11 5.68 2.88
C GLY A 98 3.56 6.82 3.74
N LEU A 99 2.24 6.90 3.92
CA LEU A 99 1.62 7.84 4.87
C LEU A 99 1.82 7.35 6.31
N LEU A 100 1.58 6.05 6.53
CA LEU A 100 1.87 5.34 7.79
C LEU A 100 1.38 6.14 9.01
N SER A 101 0.11 6.55 9.00
CA SER A 101 -0.43 7.40 10.06
C SER A 101 -0.75 6.62 11.34
N ALA A 102 -0.95 7.36 12.43
CA ALA A 102 -1.36 6.84 13.73
C ALA A 102 -0.47 5.68 14.23
N GLU A 103 -1.06 4.52 14.50
CA GLU A 103 -0.43 3.34 15.08
C GLU A 103 0.20 2.41 14.03
N ALA A 104 0.23 2.81 12.76
CA ALA A 104 0.68 1.96 11.67
C ALA A 104 2.07 1.34 11.89
N PRO A 105 3.12 2.08 12.32
CA PRO A 105 4.45 1.50 12.55
C PRO A 105 4.44 0.41 13.62
N ARG A 106 3.67 0.60 14.69
CA ARG A 106 3.55 -0.37 15.79
C ARG A 106 2.85 -1.65 15.33
N LEU A 107 1.75 -1.51 14.59
CA LEU A 107 1.00 -2.64 14.05
C LEU A 107 1.83 -3.44 13.04
N ILE A 108 2.63 -2.77 12.19
CA ILE A 108 3.56 -3.45 11.28
C ILE A 108 4.61 -4.24 12.07
N GLU A 109 5.20 -3.65 13.11
CA GLU A 109 6.21 -4.31 13.93
C GLU A 109 5.67 -5.57 14.62
N GLU A 110 4.45 -5.50 15.17
CA GLU A 110 3.79 -6.61 15.87
C GLU A 110 3.24 -7.71 14.94
N SER A 111 3.11 -7.44 13.63
CA SER A 111 2.50 -8.36 12.65
C SER A 111 3.44 -9.41 12.05
N ALA A 112 2.87 -10.38 11.32
CA ALA A 112 3.58 -11.35 10.49
C ALA A 112 4.32 -10.77 9.26
N ILE A 113 4.25 -9.46 9.02
CA ILE A 113 4.96 -8.78 7.91
C ILE A 113 6.47 -8.80 8.21
N ASP A 114 7.28 -9.21 7.23
CA ASP A 114 8.75 -9.20 7.34
C ASP A 114 9.32 -7.81 7.06
N GLU A 115 8.85 -7.15 6.00
CA GLU A 115 9.39 -5.85 5.57
C GLU A 115 8.35 -5.04 4.79
N VAL A 116 8.37 -3.71 5.00
CA VAL A 116 7.52 -2.74 4.31
C VAL A 116 8.41 -1.78 3.54
N VAL A 117 8.34 -1.83 2.22
CA VAL A 117 9.15 -1.00 1.32
C VAL A 117 8.27 0.13 0.77
N VAL A 118 8.64 1.36 1.10
CA VAL A 118 7.95 2.58 0.62
C VAL A 118 8.93 3.55 -0.02
N THR A 119 8.46 4.48 -0.86
CA THR A 119 9.35 5.53 -1.39
C THR A 119 9.41 6.75 -0.48
N ASN A 120 10.41 7.61 -0.65
CA ASN A 120 10.51 8.91 0.03
C ASN A 120 9.59 10.01 -0.54
N THR A 121 8.51 9.65 -1.25
CA THR A 121 7.49 10.61 -1.71
C THR A 121 6.77 11.33 -0.57
N VAL A 122 6.66 10.69 0.59
CA VAL A 122 6.12 11.27 1.83
C VAL A 122 7.16 11.11 2.93
N PRO A 123 7.51 12.15 3.70
CA PRO A 123 8.47 12.02 4.79
C PRO A 123 7.94 11.11 5.91
N HIS A 124 8.71 10.07 6.28
CA HIS A 124 8.30 9.08 7.28
C HIS A 124 9.45 8.62 8.20
N GLU A 125 10.41 9.50 8.50
CA GLU A 125 11.58 9.16 9.33
C GLU A 125 11.21 8.82 10.78
N VAL A 126 10.17 9.44 11.34
CA VAL A 126 9.68 9.11 12.70
C VAL A 126 9.15 7.67 12.74
N GLN A 127 8.41 7.28 11.70
CA GLN A 127 7.84 5.94 11.56
C GLN A 127 8.94 4.88 11.43
N LYS A 128 10.02 5.17 10.68
CA LYS A 128 11.19 4.27 10.56
C LYS A 128 11.93 4.08 11.88
N LEU A 129 12.01 5.13 12.71
CA LEU A 129 12.59 5.01 14.04
C LEU A 129 11.75 4.13 14.96
N GLN A 130 10.44 4.08 14.75
CA GLN A 130 9.51 3.25 15.52
C GLN A 130 9.46 1.80 15.02
N CYS A 131 9.69 1.56 13.73
CA CYS A 131 9.59 0.24 13.13
C CYS A 131 10.76 -0.02 12.15
N PRO A 132 11.74 -0.86 12.52
CA PRO A 132 12.90 -1.18 11.67
C PRO A 132 12.58 -1.98 10.41
N LYS A 133 11.36 -2.56 10.33
CA LYS A 133 10.84 -3.24 9.14
C LYS A 133 10.52 -2.28 7.98
N ILE A 134 10.41 -0.97 8.23
CA ILE A 134 10.13 0.02 7.19
C ILE A 134 11.44 0.37 6.46
N LYS A 135 11.49 0.11 5.16
CA LYS A 135 12.58 0.49 4.25
C LYS A 135 12.13 1.56 3.27
N THR A 136 13.04 2.48 2.98
CA THR A 136 12.78 3.59 2.05
C THR A 136 13.56 3.38 0.77
N VAL A 137 12.87 3.47 -0.37
CA VAL A 137 13.49 3.59 -1.70
C VAL A 137 13.52 5.07 -2.08
N ASP A 138 14.71 5.56 -2.43
CA ASP A 138 14.85 6.93 -2.91
C ASP A 138 14.34 7.05 -4.35
N VAL A 139 13.44 8.00 -4.60
CA VAL A 139 12.96 8.35 -5.95
C VAL A 139 13.51 9.68 -6.45
N SER A 140 14.42 10.32 -5.71
CA SER A 140 14.99 11.62 -6.05
C SER A 140 15.62 11.65 -7.44
N MET A 141 16.34 10.58 -7.82
CA MET A 141 16.96 10.44 -9.15
C MET A 141 15.93 10.44 -10.27
N ILE A 142 14.82 9.70 -10.08
CA ILE A 142 13.74 9.61 -11.07
C ILE A 142 13.11 10.99 -11.27
N LEU A 143 12.86 11.70 -10.16
CA LEU A 143 12.28 13.05 -10.19
C LEU A 143 13.25 14.08 -10.80
N ALA A 144 14.53 14.02 -10.47
CA ALA A 144 15.56 14.91 -11.01
C ALA A 144 15.70 14.74 -12.53
N GLU A 145 15.75 13.49 -13.01
CA GLU A 145 15.85 13.20 -14.44
C GLU A 145 14.57 13.57 -15.19
N ALA A 146 13.40 13.41 -14.56
CA ALA A 146 12.14 13.91 -15.11
C ALA A 146 12.16 15.43 -15.31
N ILE A 147 12.59 16.20 -14.30
CA ILE A 147 12.71 17.66 -14.39
C ILE A 147 13.69 18.05 -15.50
N ARG A 148 14.86 17.41 -15.56
CA ARG A 148 15.89 17.68 -16.57
C ARG A 148 15.36 17.47 -17.99
N ARG A 149 14.65 16.35 -18.22
CA ARG A 149 14.08 16.02 -19.53
C ARG A 149 12.98 16.99 -19.95
N ILE A 150 12.08 17.34 -19.03
CA ILE A 150 11.01 18.33 -19.29
C ILE A 150 11.63 19.68 -19.66
N HIS A 151 12.66 20.11 -18.92
CA HIS A 151 13.36 21.37 -19.19
C HIS A 151 14.02 21.40 -20.57
N ASN A 152 14.59 20.27 -21.01
CA ASN A 152 15.30 20.14 -22.28
C ASN A 152 14.41 19.72 -23.46
N GLY A 153 13.12 19.47 -23.25
CA GLY A 153 12.21 18.94 -24.29
C GLY A 153 12.55 17.52 -24.74
N GLU A 154 13.20 16.73 -23.87
CA GLU A 154 13.59 15.35 -24.13
C GLU A 154 12.43 14.36 -23.85
N SER A 155 12.48 13.18 -24.48
CA SER A 155 11.47 12.15 -24.27
C SER A 155 11.50 11.56 -22.85
N MET A 156 10.32 11.47 -22.23
CA MET A 156 10.12 10.83 -20.92
C MET A 156 10.14 9.29 -20.98
N ALA A 157 10.03 8.70 -22.18
CA ALA A 157 9.94 7.24 -22.34
C ALA A 157 11.22 6.48 -21.94
N TYR A 158 12.31 7.19 -21.64
CA TYR A 158 13.55 6.63 -21.12
C TYR A 158 13.44 6.23 -19.64
N LEU A 159 12.68 7.01 -18.84
CA LEU A 159 12.52 6.79 -17.40
C LEU A 159 11.82 5.46 -17.08
N PHE A 160 10.97 4.95 -17.97
CA PHE A 160 10.28 3.68 -17.73
C PHE A 160 11.11 2.45 -18.10
N ARG A 161 12.31 2.63 -18.68
CA ARG A 161 13.14 1.53 -19.20
C ARG A 161 14.51 1.42 -18.55
N ASN A 162 15.11 2.55 -18.16
CA ASN A 162 16.50 2.60 -17.74
C ASN A 162 16.66 3.35 -16.40
N ILE A 163 16.05 2.84 -15.33
CA ILE A 163 16.34 3.33 -13.98
C ILE A 163 17.39 2.40 -13.37
N ALA A 164 18.58 2.93 -13.10
CA ALA A 164 19.53 2.27 -12.23
C ALA A 164 19.11 2.56 -10.79
N VAL A 165 18.96 1.52 -9.97
CA VAL A 165 18.99 1.67 -8.52
C VAL A 165 20.47 1.65 -8.18
N ASP A 166 21.04 2.80 -7.81
CA ASP A 166 22.41 2.82 -7.29
C ASP A 166 22.38 2.17 -5.89
N ASP A 167 23.26 1.18 -5.67
CA ASP A 167 23.36 0.37 -4.44
C ASP A 167 23.67 1.19 -3.18
#